data_AF-A0A7V0V1G5-F1
#
_entry.id   AF-A0A7V0V1G5-F1
#
_cell.length_a   1.000
_cell.length_b   1.000
_cell.length_c   1.000
_cell.angle_alpha   90.00
_cell.angle_beta   90.00
_cell.angle_gamma   90.00
#
_symmetry.space_group_name_H-M   'P 1'
#
loop_
_entity.id
_entity.type
_entity.pdbx_description
1 polymer ?
#
loop_
_entity_poly.entity_id
_entity_poly.type
_entity_poly.pdbx_seq_one_letter_code
_entity_poly.pdbx_strand_id
1 'polypeptide(L)'
;VIFYNINRTPPNDTVKAALESLGETRQGILMLHHGMLAFPEWQLWSDIVGIRNRSFTYHPGETVQVDIADPDHPITRGLAPWTMVDETYIMDSAGEGSHILLTTRHPKSLSTLAWTRQYKNARVFCLASGHGTETYEDVNFQTVLTRGIHWLAHRIW
;
A
#
# COMPACT_ATOMS: atom_id res chain seq x y z
N VAL A 1 -5.37 -8.60 -8.24
CA VAL A 1 -4.44 -7.89 -9.13
C VAL A 1 -3.39 -7.18 -8.29
N ILE A 2 -2.14 -7.13 -8.75
CA ILE A 2 -1.03 -6.48 -8.04
C ILE A 2 -0.52 -5.35 -8.93
N PHE A 3 -0.33 -4.17 -8.35
CA PHE A 3 0.29 -3.02 -8.99
C PHE A 3 1.59 -2.70 -8.26
N TYR A 4 2.71 -2.77 -8.99
CA TYR A 4 4.06 -2.50 -8.50
C TYR A 4 4.85 -1.57 -9.44
N ASN A 5 4.19 -0.96 -10.43
CA ASN A 5 4.83 -0.10 -11.42
C ASN A 5 4.28 1.33 -11.35
N ILE A 6 5.16 2.32 -11.55
CA ILE A 6 4.82 3.74 -11.51
C ILE A 6 4.62 4.29 -12.93
N ASN A 7 3.37 4.32 -13.39
CA ASN A 7 3.01 4.98 -14.65
C ASN A 7 2.66 6.46 -14.37
N ARG A 8 3.53 7.40 -14.77
CA ARG A 8 3.29 8.83 -14.53
C ARG A 8 2.37 9.48 -15.55
N THR A 9 2.34 8.95 -16.76
CA THR A 9 1.48 9.45 -17.84
C THR A 9 0.09 8.83 -17.75
N PRO A 10 -0.96 9.55 -18.18
CA PRO A 10 -2.28 8.96 -18.34
C PRO A 10 -2.25 7.69 -19.20
N PRO A 11 -3.06 6.67 -18.88
CA PRO A 11 -3.17 5.47 -19.70
C PRO A 11 -3.84 5.79 -21.05
N ASN A 12 -3.55 4.99 -22.07
CA ASN A 12 -4.35 4.99 -23.30
C ASN A 12 -5.77 4.46 -23.02
N ASP A 13 -6.71 4.65 -23.96
CA ASP A 13 -8.13 4.33 -23.75
C ASP A 13 -8.38 2.87 -23.33
N THR A 14 -7.67 1.92 -23.93
CA THR A 14 -7.81 0.50 -23.58
C THR A 14 -7.37 0.21 -22.14
N VAL A 15 -6.22 0.73 -21.74
CA VAL A 15 -5.72 0.57 -20.36
C VAL A 15 -6.62 1.33 -19.38
N LYS A 16 -7.07 2.53 -19.77
CA LYS A 16 -7.98 3.35 -18.96
C LYS A 16 -9.27 2.59 -18.65
N ALA A 17 -9.94 2.05 -19.66
CA ALA A 17 -11.17 1.28 -19.49
C ALA A 17 -10.97 0.05 -18.59
N ALA A 18 -9.84 -0.66 -18.75
CA ALA A 18 -9.51 -1.78 -17.88
C ALA A 18 -9.31 -1.36 -16.41
N LEU A 19 -8.61 -0.25 -16.17
CA LEU A 19 -8.40 0.29 -14.82
C LEU A 19 -9.68 0.86 -14.22
N GLU A 20 -10.58 1.43 -15.03
CA GLU A 20 -11.91 1.91 -14.58
C GLU A 20 -12.83 0.77 -14.14
N SER A 21 -12.66 -0.43 -14.71
CA SER A 21 -13.38 -1.65 -14.31
C SER A 21 -12.93 -2.24 -12.97
N LEU A 22 -11.81 -1.76 -12.40
CA LEU A 22 -11.36 -2.23 -11.08
C LEU A 22 -12.47 -2.05 -10.04
N GLY A 23 -12.59 -3.04 -9.16
CA GLY A 23 -13.61 -3.08 -8.11
C GLY A 23 -15.01 -3.46 -8.57
N GLU A 24 -15.29 -3.66 -9.87
CA GLU A 24 -16.60 -4.17 -10.31
C GLU A 24 -16.85 -5.60 -9.82
N THR A 25 -15.78 -6.40 -9.68
CA THR A 25 -15.81 -7.72 -9.05
C THR A 25 -15.21 -7.70 -7.64
N ARG A 26 -15.28 -8.83 -6.93
CA ARG A 26 -14.65 -9.02 -5.61
C ARG A 26 -13.14 -9.29 -5.68
N GLN A 27 -12.52 -9.24 -6.87
CA GLN A 27 -11.10 -9.48 -7.03
C GLN A 27 -10.28 -8.45 -6.23
N GLY A 28 -9.53 -8.92 -5.24
CA GLY A 28 -8.69 -8.04 -4.42
C GLY A 28 -7.60 -7.32 -5.21
N ILE A 29 -7.26 -6.11 -4.74
CA ILE A 29 -6.30 -5.18 -5.34
C ILE A 29 -5.15 -4.94 -4.35
N LEU A 30 -3.92 -5.23 -4.77
CA LEU A 30 -2.71 -4.89 -4.02
C LEU A 30 -2.04 -3.69 -4.68
N MET A 31 -1.90 -2.59 -3.93
CA MET A 31 -1.08 -1.45 -4.28
C MET A 31 0.24 -1.55 -3.51
N LEU A 32 1.31 -1.93 -4.20
CA LEU A 32 2.61 -2.18 -3.59
C LEU A 32 3.60 -1.08 -4.00
N HIS A 33 4.20 -0.44 -3.00
CA HIS A 33 5.26 0.55 -3.13
C HIS A 33 4.97 1.55 -4.27
N HIS A 34 5.82 1.63 -5.30
CA HIS A 34 5.67 2.51 -6.47
C HIS A 34 4.30 2.45 -7.17
N GLY A 35 3.57 1.33 -7.09
CA GLY A 35 2.23 1.21 -7.70
C GLY A 35 1.23 2.24 -7.17
N MET A 36 1.38 2.67 -5.92
CA MET A 36 0.51 3.68 -5.32
C MET A 36 0.72 5.09 -5.90
N LEU A 37 1.88 5.34 -6.53
CA LEU A 37 2.32 6.63 -7.06
C LEU A 37 1.97 6.82 -8.55
N ALA A 38 1.38 5.81 -9.19
CA ALA A 38 0.96 5.90 -10.59
C ALA A 38 -0.17 6.94 -10.76
N PHE A 39 -0.33 7.45 -11.97
CA PHE A 39 -1.41 8.34 -12.39
C PHE A 39 -1.71 9.46 -11.37
N PRO A 40 -0.72 10.31 -11.02
CA PRO A 40 -0.81 11.23 -9.89
C PRO A 40 -2.01 12.19 -9.98
N GLU A 41 -2.35 12.63 -11.19
CA GLU A 41 -3.47 13.55 -11.47
C GLU A 41 -4.83 12.85 -11.61
N TRP A 42 -4.89 11.51 -11.52
CA TRP A 42 -6.12 10.77 -11.77
C TRP A 42 -6.83 10.42 -10.47
N GLN A 43 -7.98 11.08 -10.24
CA GLN A 43 -8.81 10.90 -9.04
C GLN A 43 -9.15 9.43 -8.75
N LEU A 44 -9.44 8.64 -9.79
CA LEU A 44 -9.73 7.21 -9.62
C LEU A 44 -8.61 6.48 -8.89
N TRP A 45 -7.35 6.76 -9.24
CA TRP A 45 -6.21 6.10 -8.62
C TRP A 45 -6.03 6.57 -7.18
N SER A 46 -6.26 7.86 -6.90
CA SER A 46 -6.27 8.41 -5.54
C SER A 46 -7.39 7.79 -4.69
N ASP A 47 -8.55 7.52 -5.28
CA ASP A 47 -9.70 6.88 -4.62
C ASP A 47 -9.47 5.40 -4.32
N ILE A 48 -8.63 4.70 -5.08
CA ILE A 48 -8.23 3.33 -4.75
C ILE A 48 -7.19 3.34 -3.64
N VAL A 49 -6.13 4.16 -3.79
CA VAL A 49 -5.01 4.23 -2.84
C VAL A 49 -5.43 4.83 -1.50
N GLY A 50 -6.34 5.81 -1.48
CA GLY A 50 -6.79 6.50 -0.26
C GLY A 50 -5.92 7.68 0.15
N ILE A 51 -5.12 8.21 -0.77
CA ILE A 51 -4.28 9.39 -0.57
C ILE A 51 -4.65 10.40 -1.65
N ARG A 52 -5.12 11.59 -1.25
CA ARG A 52 -5.60 12.61 -2.18
C ARG A 52 -4.45 13.28 -2.92
N ASN A 53 -3.48 13.84 -2.19
CA ASN A 53 -2.28 14.43 -2.77
C ASN A 53 -1.11 13.43 -2.68
N ARG A 54 -0.68 12.95 -3.84
CA ARG A 54 0.43 12.00 -3.95
C ARG A 54 1.70 12.62 -4.52
N SER A 55 1.83 13.93 -4.41
CA SER A 55 3.13 14.58 -4.59
C SER A 55 4.06 14.12 -3.49
N PHE A 56 5.28 13.75 -3.85
CA PHE A 56 6.19 13.08 -2.92
C PHE A 56 7.65 13.45 -3.17
N THR A 57 8.44 13.38 -2.10
CA THR A 57 9.90 13.21 -2.13
C THR A 57 10.23 11.84 -1.55
N TYR A 58 11.35 11.25 -1.95
CA TYR A 58 11.76 9.92 -1.50
C TYR A 58 13.16 9.90 -0.89
N HIS A 59 13.38 8.95 0.02
CA HIS A 59 14.65 8.77 0.72
C HIS A 59 14.98 7.27 0.81
N PRO A 60 15.96 6.77 0.02
CA PRO A 60 16.34 5.37 0.02
C PRO A 60 17.22 5.02 1.23
N GLY A 61 17.17 3.75 1.65
CA GLY A 61 18.07 3.21 2.67
C GLY A 61 17.83 3.76 4.08
N GLU A 62 16.63 4.25 4.37
CA GLU A 62 16.30 4.74 5.71
C GLU A 62 15.97 3.53 6.62
N THR A 63 16.35 3.64 7.89
CA THR A 63 15.99 2.64 8.91
C THR A 63 14.64 3.02 9.53
N VAL A 64 13.61 2.27 9.20
CA VAL A 64 12.22 2.58 9.52
C VAL A 64 11.76 1.72 10.69
N GLN A 65 11.36 2.36 11.79
CA GLN A 65 10.60 1.72 12.86
C GLN A 65 9.15 1.53 12.40
N VAL A 66 8.68 0.30 12.37
CA VAL A 66 7.31 -0.09 12.02
C VAL A 66 6.55 -0.45 13.29
N ASP A 67 5.51 0.32 13.58
CA ASP A 67 4.61 0.11 14.71
C ASP A 67 3.30 -0.54 14.24
N ILE A 68 2.74 -1.44 15.07
CA ILE A 68 1.45 -2.12 14.82
C ILE A 68 0.31 -1.22 15.29
N ALA A 69 -0.51 -0.72 14.34
CA ALA A 69 -1.66 0.13 14.66
C ALA A 69 -2.91 -0.69 15.01
N ASP A 70 -3.11 -1.83 14.35
CA ASP A 70 -4.17 -2.78 14.65
C ASP A 70 -3.56 -4.19 14.81
N PRO A 71 -3.41 -4.71 16.04
CA PRO A 71 -2.86 -6.03 16.29
C PRO A 71 -3.89 -7.17 16.11
N ASP A 72 -5.17 -6.87 15.94
CA ASP A 72 -6.23 -7.89 15.80
C ASP A 72 -6.51 -8.23 14.33
N HIS A 73 -6.20 -7.30 13.41
CA HIS A 73 -6.40 -7.52 11.99
C HIS A 73 -5.61 -8.75 11.48
N PRO A 74 -6.18 -9.60 10.60
CA PRO A 74 -5.56 -10.86 10.19
C PRO A 74 -4.17 -10.74 9.54
N ILE A 75 -3.90 -9.59 8.92
CA ILE A 75 -2.59 -9.30 8.31
C ILE A 75 -1.52 -9.12 9.40
N THR A 76 -1.86 -8.43 10.48
CA THR A 76 -0.93 -7.98 11.53
C THR A 76 -1.00 -8.81 12.80
N ARG A 77 -1.98 -9.72 12.92
CA ARG A 77 -2.18 -10.54 14.12
C ARG A 77 -0.93 -11.32 14.52
N GLY A 78 -0.54 -11.15 15.78
CA GLY A 78 0.63 -11.78 16.38
C GLY A 78 1.98 -11.21 15.93
N LEU A 79 2.00 -10.11 15.15
CA LEU A 79 3.23 -9.37 14.91
C LEU A 79 3.53 -8.43 16.08
N ALA A 80 4.82 -8.24 16.34
CA ALA A 80 5.33 -7.20 17.22
C ALA A 80 5.93 -6.07 16.35
N PRO A 81 6.05 -4.83 16.87
CA PRO A 81 6.79 -3.78 16.20
C PRO A 81 8.21 -4.23 15.82
N TRP A 82 8.71 -3.77 14.68
CA TRP A 82 10.04 -4.12 14.18
C TRP A 82 10.72 -2.95 13.51
N THR A 83 11.98 -3.13 13.14
CA THR A 83 12.74 -2.16 12.35
C THR A 83 13.20 -2.82 11.06
N MET A 84 13.12 -2.12 9.94
CA MET A 84 13.61 -2.60 8.64
C MET A 84 14.24 -1.46 7.83
N VAL A 85 14.98 -1.80 6.77
CA VAL A 85 15.54 -0.82 5.82
C VAL A 85 14.69 -0.77 4.56
N ASP A 86 14.33 0.44 4.11
CA ASP A 86 13.52 0.65 2.91
C ASP A 86 13.69 2.07 2.34
N GLU A 87 13.10 2.33 1.17
CA GLU A 87 12.82 3.68 0.68
C GLU A 87 11.55 4.23 1.34
N THR A 88 11.63 5.45 1.87
CA THR A 88 10.49 6.16 2.46
C THR A 88 10.00 7.31 1.57
N TYR A 89 8.72 7.64 1.68
CA TYR A 89 8.12 8.79 0.97
C TYR A 89 7.67 9.87 1.94
N ILE A 90 8.13 11.10 1.76
CA ILE A 90 7.48 12.28 2.34
C ILE A 90 6.29 12.61 1.44
N MET A 91 5.09 12.27 1.90
CA MET A 91 3.81 12.40 1.20
C MET A 91 2.68 12.45 2.22
N ASP A 92 1.48 12.86 1.80
CA ASP A 92 0.27 12.67 2.61
C ASP A 92 0.11 11.20 3.02
N SER A 93 -0.42 10.99 4.22
CA SER A 93 -0.74 9.65 4.73
C SER A 93 -2.12 9.19 4.26
N ALA A 94 -2.40 7.90 4.41
CA ALA A 94 -3.70 7.33 4.08
C ALA A 94 -4.83 8.05 4.85
N GLY A 95 -5.82 8.55 4.11
CA GLY A 95 -6.90 9.36 4.64
C GLY A 95 -8.17 8.57 4.96
N GLU A 96 -9.30 9.27 4.97
CA GLU A 96 -10.64 8.74 5.26
C GLU A 96 -10.99 7.47 4.45
N GLY A 97 -11.68 6.53 5.11
CA GLY A 97 -12.02 5.23 4.54
C GLY A 97 -10.85 4.24 4.50
N SER A 98 -9.72 4.57 5.12
CA SER A 98 -8.58 3.67 5.29
C SER A 98 -8.53 3.09 6.70
N HIS A 99 -8.39 1.77 6.78
CA HIS A 99 -8.14 1.06 8.02
C HIS A 99 -6.64 0.82 8.18
N ILE A 100 -6.01 1.56 9.07
CA ILE A 100 -4.55 1.61 9.22
C ILE A 100 -4.06 0.38 10.00
N LEU A 101 -3.06 -0.30 9.45
CA LEU A 101 -2.49 -1.53 10.02
C LEU A 101 -1.10 -1.33 10.59
N LEU A 102 -0.27 -0.58 9.86
CA LEU A 102 1.13 -0.31 10.20
C LEU A 102 1.41 1.18 10.10
N THR A 103 2.16 1.71 11.06
CA THR A 103 2.55 3.12 11.13
C THR A 103 4.04 3.28 11.37
N THR A 104 4.54 4.50 11.15
CA THR A 104 5.87 4.90 11.59
C THR A 104 5.87 6.33 12.09
N ARG A 105 6.86 6.67 12.91
CA ARG A 105 7.18 8.04 13.32
C ARG A 105 8.43 8.59 12.62
N HIS A 106 8.92 7.90 11.58
CA HIS A 106 10.11 8.31 10.85
C HIS A 106 9.90 9.69 10.20
N PRO A 107 10.77 10.69 10.44
CA PRO A 107 10.52 12.08 10.03
C PRO A 107 10.52 12.29 8.52
N LYS A 108 11.12 11.36 7.76
CA LYS A 108 11.16 11.39 6.29
C LYS A 108 10.15 10.45 5.62
N SER A 109 9.05 10.15 6.30
CA SER A 109 8.07 9.19 5.82
C SER A 109 6.64 9.71 6.04
N LEU A 110 5.70 9.26 5.21
CA LEU A 110 4.30 9.20 5.56
C LEU A 110 4.14 8.36 6.84
N SER A 111 3.16 8.72 7.66
CA SER A 111 2.91 8.09 8.96
C SER A 111 2.27 6.70 8.86
N THR A 112 1.65 6.37 7.72
CA THR A 112 0.95 5.10 7.49
C THR A 112 1.72 4.24 6.49
N LEU A 113 2.21 3.08 6.91
CA LEU A 113 3.02 2.18 6.06
C LEU A 113 2.18 1.07 5.41
N ALA A 114 1.09 0.67 6.05
CA ALA A 114 0.15 -0.29 5.46
C ALA A 114 -1.28 -0.04 5.93
N TRP A 115 -2.22 -0.18 5.01
CA TRP A 115 -3.65 0.02 5.29
C TRP A 115 -4.51 -0.78 4.32
N THR A 116 -5.74 -1.05 4.76
CA THR A 116 -6.75 -1.70 3.92
C THR A 116 -7.89 -0.74 3.63
N ARG A 117 -8.54 -0.92 2.48
CA ARG A 117 -9.69 -0.12 2.04
C ARG A 117 -10.68 -0.99 1.29
N GLN A 118 -11.88 -0.45 1.09
CA GLN A 118 -12.86 -1.00 0.18
C GLN A 118 -12.98 -0.06 -1.02
N TYR A 119 -12.83 -0.60 -2.24
CA TYR A 119 -13.08 0.14 -3.47
C TYR A 119 -14.12 -0.60 -4.30
N LYS A 120 -15.32 -0.01 -4.41
CA LYS A 120 -16.52 -0.69 -4.95
C LYS A 120 -16.69 -2.05 -4.26
N ASN A 121 -16.67 -3.17 -5.00
CA ASN A 121 -16.83 -4.52 -4.47
C ASN A 121 -15.50 -5.20 -4.07
N ALA A 122 -14.35 -4.57 -4.32
CA ALA A 122 -13.03 -5.15 -4.06
C ALA A 122 -12.41 -4.68 -2.74
N ARG A 123 -11.77 -5.63 -2.06
CA ARG A 123 -10.78 -5.33 -1.01
C ARG A 123 -9.54 -4.72 -1.64
N VAL A 124 -9.00 -3.69 -1.00
CA VAL A 124 -7.72 -3.06 -1.37
C VAL A 124 -6.77 -3.20 -0.20
N PHE A 125 -5.53 -3.60 -0.47
CA PHE A 125 -4.44 -3.55 0.47
C PHE A 125 -3.34 -2.68 -0.13
N CYS A 126 -2.94 -1.66 0.62
CA CYS A 126 -1.86 -0.76 0.27
C CYS A 126 -0.70 -1.02 1.22
N LEU A 127 0.48 -1.24 0.66
CA LEU A 127 1.73 -1.42 1.39
C LEU A 127 2.75 -0.46 0.79
N ALA A 128 3.07 0.60 1.53
CA ALA A 128 3.96 1.67 1.08
C ALA A 128 5.40 1.18 0.91
N SER A 129 5.79 0.17 1.69
CA SER A 129 7.10 -0.43 1.64
C SER A 129 7.30 -1.41 0.49
N GLY A 130 8.56 -1.60 0.08
CA GLY A 130 8.95 -2.64 -0.86
C GLY A 130 9.83 -2.15 -2.01
N HIS A 131 10.83 -1.31 -1.74
CA HIS A 131 11.72 -0.76 -2.78
C HIS A 131 12.69 -1.78 -3.37
N GLY A 132 13.40 -2.48 -2.50
CA GLY A 132 14.60 -3.22 -2.87
C GLY A 132 14.84 -4.45 -2.00
N THR A 133 15.93 -5.16 -2.30
CA THR A 133 16.29 -6.45 -1.71
C THR A 133 16.22 -6.43 -0.19
N GLU A 134 16.73 -5.38 0.45
CA GLU A 134 16.77 -5.23 1.91
C GLU A 134 15.38 -5.33 2.54
N THR A 135 14.37 -4.77 1.89
CA THR A 135 12.98 -4.83 2.36
C THR A 135 12.37 -6.22 2.14
N TYR A 136 12.65 -6.85 0.99
CA TYR A 136 12.12 -8.18 0.69
C TYR A 136 12.81 -9.29 1.49
N GLU A 137 14.01 -9.08 2.04
CA GLU A 137 14.69 -10.01 2.94
C GLU A 137 14.13 -9.95 4.38
N ASP A 138 13.42 -8.89 4.76
CA ASP A 138 12.80 -8.78 6.08
C ASP A 138 11.60 -9.75 6.25
N VAL A 139 11.69 -10.61 7.25
CA VAL A 139 10.68 -11.66 7.50
C VAL A 139 9.31 -11.09 7.90
N ASN A 140 9.26 -9.93 8.57
CA ASN A 140 8.01 -9.31 8.95
C ASN A 140 7.34 -8.68 7.73
N PHE A 141 8.10 -8.03 6.84
CA PHE A 141 7.62 -7.54 5.55
C PHE A 141 7.07 -8.69 4.70
N GLN A 142 7.82 -9.79 4.53
CA GLN A 142 7.35 -10.98 3.80
C GLN A 142 6.04 -11.52 4.40
N THR A 143 5.94 -11.54 5.74
CA THR A 143 4.75 -12.02 6.44
C THR A 143 3.54 -11.12 6.16
N VAL A 144 3.71 -9.79 6.24
CA VAL A 144 2.66 -8.80 5.95
C VAL A 144 2.22 -8.89 4.49
N LEU A 145 3.16 -8.95 3.54
CA LEU A 145 2.87 -9.07 2.12
C LEU A 145 2.09 -10.37 1.82
N THR A 146 2.55 -11.50 2.35
CA THR A 146 1.92 -12.81 2.16
C THR A 146 0.52 -12.84 2.74
N ARG A 147 0.34 -12.36 3.98
CA ARG A 147 -0.98 -12.30 4.62
C ARG A 147 -1.90 -11.31 3.92
N GLY A 148 -1.37 -10.19 3.43
CA GLY A 148 -2.11 -9.24 2.59
C GLY A 148 -2.68 -9.89 1.33
N ILE A 149 -1.86 -10.66 0.61
CA ILE A 149 -2.30 -11.43 -0.56
C ILE A 149 -3.39 -12.45 -0.17
N HIS A 150 -3.22 -13.18 0.94
CA HIS A 150 -4.23 -14.12 1.41
C HIS A 150 -5.54 -13.43 1.82
N TRP A 151 -5.48 -12.28 2.47
CA TRP A 151 -6.65 -11.49 2.87
C TRP A 151 -7.41 -10.94 1.66
N LEU A 152 -6.69 -10.44 0.65
CA LEU A 152 -7.24 -10.03 -0.64
C LEU A 152 -7.89 -11.19 -1.42
N ALA A 153 -7.36 -12.40 -1.25
CA ALA A 153 -7.89 -13.62 -1.83
C ALA A 153 -8.97 -14.30 -0.95
N HIS A 154 -9.45 -13.64 0.11
CA HIS A 154 -10.47 -14.16 1.03
C HIS A 154 -10.09 -15.50 1.72
N ARG A 155 -8.79 -15.75 1.92
CA ARG A 155 -8.28 -16.96 2.58
C ARG A 155 -8.07 -16.80 4.08
N ILE A 156 -8.04 -15.56 4.57
CA ILE A 156 -7.99 -15.22 6.00
C ILE A 156 -8.98 -14.10 6.30
N TRP A 157 -9.51 -14.10 7.53
CA TRP A 157 -10.60 -13.25 8.01
C TRP A 157 -10.31 -12.71 9.39
#